data_AF-G7YFT8-F1
#
_entry.id   AF-G7YFT8-F1
#
_cell.length_a   1.000
_cell.length_b   1.000
_cell.length_c   1.000
_cell.angle_alpha   90.00
_cell.angle_beta   90.00
_cell.angle_gamma   90.00
#
_symmetry.space_group_name_H-M   'P 1'
#
loop_
_entity.id
_entity.type
_entity.pdbx_description
1 polymer ?
#
loop_
_entity_poly.entity_id
_entity_poly.type
_entity_poly.pdbx_seq_one_letter_code
_entity_poly.pdbx_strand_id
1 'polypeptide(L)'
;MTIKTCSALKTTVITFEFDKEFEERTADDRTVMSTFTKESESKITQIQKHPNSVTTIVREVSGNTLTSTITVEDVKAVNVYEKH
;
A
#
# COMPACT_ATOMS: atom_id res chain seq x y z
N MET A 1 -9.05 -4.42 -8.00
CA MET A 1 -7.92 -3.56 -8.42
C MET A 1 -6.63 -4.32 -8.24
N THR A 2 -5.64 -4.07 -9.10
CA THR A 2 -4.34 -4.74 -9.01
C THR A 2 -3.23 -3.70 -8.90
N ILE A 3 -2.36 -3.86 -7.91
CA ILE A 3 -1.12 -3.10 -7.76
C ILE A 3 0.04 -4.04 -8.05
N LYS A 4 0.92 -3.62 -8.96
CA LYS A 4 2.17 -4.32 -9.26
C LYS A 4 3.34 -3.43 -8.88
N THR A 5 4.21 -3.95 -8.03
CA THR A 5 5.46 -3.28 -7.66
C THR A 5 6.61 -4.11 -8.21
N CYS A 6 7.34 -3.55 -9.17
CA CYS A 6 8.50 -4.19 -9.80
C CYS A 6 9.78 -3.55 -9.29
N SER A 7 10.73 -4.37 -8.85
CA SER A 7 12.11 -3.96 -8.60
C SER A 7 13.06 -5.03 -9.14
N ALA A 8 14.35 -4.71 -9.22
CA ALA A 8 15.37 -5.69 -9.60
C ALA A 8 15.47 -6.87 -8.63
N LEU A 9 15.09 -6.66 -7.36
CA LEU A 9 15.19 -7.67 -6.30
C LEU A 9 13.94 -8.58 -6.24
N LYS A 10 12.75 -7.98 -6.29
CA LYS A 10 11.48 -8.69 -6.13
C LYS A 10 10.36 -7.96 -6.84
N THR A 11 9.48 -8.72 -7.48
CA THR A 11 8.22 -8.21 -8.01
C THR A 11 7.07 -8.75 -7.16
N THR A 12 6.18 -7.87 -6.73
CA THR A 12 4.95 -8.23 -6.01
C THR A 12 3.74 -7.79 -6.83
N VAL A 13 2.72 -8.65 -6.85
CA VAL A 13 1.42 -8.36 -7.49
C VAL A 13 0.36 -8.61 -6.43
N ILE A 14 -0.44 -7.58 -6.14
CA ILE A 14 -1.50 -7.64 -5.16
C ILE A 14 -2.80 -7.33 -5.89
N THR A 15 -3.77 -8.24 -5.81
CA THR A 15 -5.13 -8.03 -6.30
C THR A 15 -6.07 -7.98 -5.11
N PHE A 16 -6.86 -6.92 -5.04
CA PHE A 16 -7.77 -6.67 -3.93
C PHE A 16 -9.10 -6.10 -4.41
N GLU A 17 -10.10 -6.20 -3.54
CA GLU A 17 -11.37 -5.49 -3.66
C GLU A 17 -11.41 -4.41 -2.57
N PHE A 18 -12.04 -3.28 -2.87
CA PHE A 18 -12.19 -2.23 -1.86
C PHE A 18 -13.10 -2.69 -0.72
N ASP A 19 -12.78 -2.24 0.48
CA ASP A 19 -13.51 -2.49 1.72
C ASP A 19 -13.63 -3.99 2.07
N LYS A 20 -12.81 -4.84 1.44
CA LYS A 20 -12.70 -6.27 1.76
C LYS A 20 -11.32 -6.57 2.31
N GLU A 21 -11.30 -7.18 3.50
CA GLU A 21 -10.07 -7.66 4.13
C GLU A 21 -9.62 -8.96 3.44
N PHE A 22 -8.33 -9.08 3.17
CA PHE A 22 -7.74 -10.27 2.56
C PHE A 22 -6.34 -10.53 3.12
N GLU A 23 -5.86 -11.75 2.92
CA GLU A 23 -4.50 -12.12 3.30
C GLU A 23 -3.49 -11.60 2.27
N GLU A 24 -2.59 -10.72 2.70
CA GLU A 24 -1.49 -10.19 1.89
C GLU A 24 -0.16 -10.77 2.35
N ARG A 25 0.62 -11.28 1.39
CA ARG A 25 2.03 -11.64 1.61
C ARG A 25 2.91 -10.45 1.21
N THR A 26 3.46 -9.78 2.21
CA THR A 26 4.30 -8.59 2.03
C THR A 26 5.68 -8.93 1.46
N ALA A 27 6.39 -7.92 0.95
CA ALA A 27 7.66 -8.12 0.24
C ALA A 27 8.76 -8.78 1.11
N ASP A 28 8.70 -8.60 2.43
CA ASP A 28 9.61 -9.18 3.43
C ASP A 28 9.14 -10.53 3.99
N ASP A 29 8.19 -11.18 3.32
CA ASP A 29 7.68 -12.52 3.64
C ASP A 29 6.75 -12.63 4.86
N ARG A 30 6.27 -11.51 5.40
CA ARG A 30 5.22 -11.52 6.42
C ARG A 30 3.83 -11.67 5.79
N THR A 31 3.01 -12.51 6.40
CA THR A 31 1.57 -12.62 6.11
C THR A 31 0.80 -11.67 7.01
N VAL A 32 -0.05 -10.82 6.43
CA VAL A 32 -0.83 -9.81 7.14
C VAL A 32 -2.26 -9.77 6.61
N MET A 33 -3.18 -9.27 7.44
CA MET A 33 -4.53 -8.95 6.96
C MET A 33 -4.54 -7.51 6.45
N SER A 34 -4.91 -7.34 5.19
CA SER A 34 -4.89 -6.05 4.52
C SER A 34 -6.27 -5.66 4.03
N THR A 35 -6.60 -4.39 4.21
CA THR A 35 -7.83 -3.77 3.69
C THR A 35 -7.47 -2.52 2.91
N PHE A 36 -8.03 -2.37 1.72
CA PHE A 36 -7.90 -1.16 0.92
C PHE A 36 -9.21 -0.40 0.92
N THR A 37 -9.16 0.89 1.20
CA THR A 37 -10.30 1.80 1.15
C THR A 37 -10.03 2.88 0.11
N LYS A 38 -11.08 3.27 -0.62
CA LYS A 38 -11.01 4.39 -1.57
C LYS A 38 -11.53 5.65 -0.84
N GLU A 39 -10.64 6.58 -0.52
CA GLU A 39 -11.04 7.84 0.13
C GLU A 39 -11.54 8.86 -0.91
N SER A 40 -10.96 8.87 -2.10
CA SER A 40 -11.37 9.73 -3.21
C SER A 40 -10.97 9.11 -4.55
N GLU A 41 -11.29 9.77 -5.67
CA GLU A 41 -10.83 9.35 -7.01
C GLU A 41 -9.30 9.35 -7.15
N SER A 42 -8.60 10.16 -6.36
CA SER A 42 -7.14 10.30 -6.41
C SER A 42 -6.41 9.70 -5.22
N LYS A 43 -7.12 9.20 -4.20
CA LYS A 43 -6.52 8.75 -2.94
C LYS A 43 -7.08 7.41 -2.47
N ILE A 44 -6.18 6.48 -2.18
CA ILE A 44 -6.49 5.20 -1.56
C ILE A 44 -5.66 5.00 -0.28
N THR A 45 -6.25 4.31 0.68
CA THR A 45 -5.59 3.97 1.93
C THR A 45 -5.57 2.46 2.09
N GLN A 46 -4.41 1.90 2.41
CA GLN A 46 -4.20 0.50 2.72
C GLN A 46 -3.85 0.39 4.19
N ILE A 47 -4.58 -0.43 4.92
CA ILE A 47 -4.27 -0.77 6.31
C ILE A 47 -3.79 -2.22 6.33
N GLN A 48 -2.57 -2.43 6.82
CA GLN A 48 -2.00 -3.76 7.05
C GLN A 48 -1.97 -4.01 8.56
N LYS A 49 -2.69 -5.03 9.02
CA LYS A 49 -2.70 -5.45 10.41
C LYS A 49 -1.66 -6.54 10.62
N HIS A 50 -0.63 -6.20 11.39
CA HIS A 50 0.32 -7.18 11.92
C HIS A 50 -0.14 -7.60 13.33
N PRO A 51 0.41 -8.70 13.89
CA PRO A 51 0.06 -9.12 15.25
C PRO A 51 0.29 -8.05 16.33
N ASN A 52 1.36 -7.25 16.18
CA ASN A 52 1.80 -6.29 17.19
C ASN A 52 1.79 -4.84 16.71
N SER A 53 1.46 -4.58 15.45
CA SER A 53 1.51 -3.23 14.87
C SER A 53 0.54 -3.07 13.72
N VAL A 54 0.23 -1.82 13.37
CA VAL A 54 -0.60 -1.50 12.21
C VAL A 54 0.21 -0.59 11.30
N THR A 55 0.36 -1.01 10.05
CA THR A 55 0.99 -0.19 9.02
C THR A 55 -0.11 0.47 8.19
N THR A 56 -0.08 1.80 8.10
CA THR A 56 -1.00 2.55 7.24
C THR A 56 -0.23 3.06 6.03
N ILE A 57 -0.72 2.75 4.83
CA ILE A 57 -0.13 3.18 3.56
C ILE A 57 -1.15 4.01 2.80
N VAL A 58 -0.92 5.31 2.73
CA VAL A 58 -1.74 6.26 1.97
C VAL A 58 -1.09 6.52 0.63
N ARG A 59 -1.83 6.30 -0.46
CA ARG A 59 -1.37 6.55 -1.82
C ARG A 59 -2.26 7.63 -2.44
N GLU A 60 -1.64 8.72 -2.85
CA GLU A 60 -2.32 9.86 -3.45
C GLU A 60 -1.69 10.20 -4.80
N VAL A 61 -2.53 10.39 -5.81
CA VAL A 61 -2.13 10.77 -7.16
C VAL A 61 -2.45 12.24 -7.36
N SER A 62 -1.44 13.02 -7.74
CA SER A 62 -1.58 14.42 -8.13
C SER A 62 -0.87 14.64 -9.46
N GLY A 63 -1.66 14.87 -10.52
CA GLY A 63 -1.16 14.97 -11.89
C GLY A 63 -0.42 13.70 -12.32
N ASN A 64 0.88 13.83 -12.57
CA ASN A 64 1.76 12.72 -12.95
C ASN A 64 2.54 12.11 -11.77
N THR A 65 2.28 12.55 -10.54
CA THR A 65 3.00 12.10 -9.35
C THR A 65 2.11 11.20 -8.50
N LEU A 66 2.64 10.05 -8.09
CA LEU A 66 2.07 9.19 -7.06
C LEU A 66 2.92 9.34 -5.78
N THR A 67 2.33 9.88 -4.72
CA THR A 67 2.95 9.95 -3.40
C THR A 67 2.41 8.82 -2.53
N SER A 68 3.30 7.96 -2.05
CA SER A 68 3.00 6.88 -1.11
C SER A 68 3.59 7.21 0.25
N THR A 69 2.72 7.50 1.22
CA THR A 69 3.11 7.73 2.62
C THR A 69 2.86 6.46 3.43
N ILE A 70 3.91 5.93 4.05
CA ILE A 70 3.85 4.77 4.93
C ILE A 70 4.06 5.25 6.36
N THR A 71 3.13 4.90 7.25
CA THR A 71 3.19 5.24 8.67
C THR A 71 3.09 3.95 9.49
N VAL A 72 4.01 3.77 10.42
CA VAL A 72 3.99 2.70 11.43
C VAL A 72 4.22 3.39 12.77
N GLU A 73 3.20 3.37 13.63
CA GLU A 73 3.24 4.08 14.92
C GLU A 73 3.61 5.56 14.75
N ASP A 74 4.76 5.98 15.27
CA ASP A 74 5.31 7.34 15.18
C ASP A 74 6.26 7.56 13.99
N VAL A 75 6.64 6.48 13.29
CA VAL A 75 7.58 6.52 12.17
C VAL A 75 6.86 6.71 10.85
N LYS A 76 7.37 7.65 10.03
CA LYS A 76 6.82 7.99 8.71
C LYS A 76 7.89 7.91 7.62
N ALA A 77 7.55 7.24 6.52
CA ALA A 77 8.32 7.20 5.27
C ALA A 77 7.47 7.72 4.10
N VAL A 78 8.10 8.40 3.15
CA VAL A 78 7.43 8.96 1.97
C VAL A 78 8.19 8.56 0.72
N ASN A 79 7.52 7.84 -0.18
CA ASN A 79 8.03 7.49 -1.51
C ASN A 79 7.26 8.28 -2.56
N VAL A 80 7.98 8.89 -3.50
CA VAL A 80 7.40 9.66 -4.60
C VAL A 80 7.74 8.95 -5.91
N TYR A 81 6.73 8.70 -6.74
CA TYR A 81 6.85 8.05 -8.04
C TYR A 81 6.32 8.99 -9.11
N GLU A 82 6.98 9.02 -10.26
CA GLU A 82 6.51 9.74 -11.44
C GLU A 82 5.94 8.77 -12.47
N LYS A 83 4.87 9.20 -13.13
CA LYS A 83 4.29 8.48 -14.25
C LYS A 83 5.24 8.58 -15.44
N HIS A 84 5.81 7.44 -15.82
CA HIS A 84 6.55 7.26 -17.08
C HIS A 84 5.60 6.95 -18.25
#